data_AF-A0A7W1MW18-F1
#
_entry.id   AF-A0A7W1MW18-F1
#
_cell.length_a   1.000
_cell.length_b   1.000
_cell.length_c   1.000
_cell.angle_alpha   90.00
_cell.angle_beta   90.00
_cell.angle_gamma   90.00
#
_symmetry.space_group_name_H-M   'P 1'
#
loop_
_entity.id
_entity.type
_entity.pdbx_description
1 polymer ?
#
loop_
_entity_poly.entity_id
_entity_poly.type
_entity_poly.pdbx_seq_one_letter_code
_entity_poly.pdbx_strand_id
1 'polypeptide(L)'
;GENCFTFSVLGNDSPLFTHPQPETEVTHIADELNVPAPIRLRAFEEPILDNGRIKRVEASANYYGDLDSVRRGEKSLAIRAPEWPGADENGLIPPTKIVPMDLSDWAYKPEDDHIAVDPTCGRIVFPPEQTPPKGVWVSYHYGFSADIGGGEYRRPISQPPAAEILFAAPGELRARLEEWSTKTPRPPSAVIELTESEIYDDPVEFEIPAQHSLQIRAAAGTRPIIRLLDHKGNEPDALSVVMNAGSRLVLDGLLITGRSVQIKAAERTSEHYEPDKREKPGKEGKARKPEAKASERAAKTAASSLTRSEPGASAVESVEMANDPQNAADILEPAPIDVVIRHCTLVPGWTLECDCAPCQPAKGSLHLRNLQGRVSIEHSILGAVRVHEDEVRAEPIDLRITDSVLDATSLEQAALSRPGGSEIAHSALTIVRTTVLGEIHTHVLRLGENCIFAGHTCVARRQIGCVRFCYVVPESRTPRRYECQPDLAERAALTKLLPSASPNDKSRARARARSRVRPQLNSMRYGSPAYCQGALGCPEEIARGADDESEMGVFHDLFQPQRALNLRARLDEFTPAGIETGIIYVT
;
A
#
# COMPACT_ATOMS: atom_id res chain seq x y z
N GLY A 1 -30.46 5.31 -5.73
CA GLY A 1 -31.57 4.37 -6.03
C GLY A 1 -31.04 3.23 -6.86
N GLU A 2 -31.89 2.29 -7.26
CA GLU A 2 -31.50 1.14 -8.13
C GLU A 2 -31.08 1.58 -9.55
N ASN A 3 -31.38 2.82 -9.93
CA ASN A 3 -31.03 3.44 -11.21
C ASN A 3 -29.77 4.32 -11.15
N CYS A 4 -29.07 4.37 -10.00
CA CYS A 4 -27.90 5.22 -9.78
C CYS A 4 -26.63 4.37 -9.71
N PHE A 5 -25.63 4.69 -10.53
CA PHE A 5 -24.38 3.95 -10.63
C PHE A 5 -23.18 4.90 -10.60
N THR A 6 -22.02 4.38 -10.20
CA THR A 6 -20.74 5.09 -10.19
C THR A 6 -19.76 4.39 -11.13
N PHE A 7 -18.82 5.14 -11.71
CA PHE A 7 -17.72 4.55 -12.48
C PHE A 7 -16.73 3.80 -11.56
N SER A 8 -16.54 4.30 -10.33
CA SER A 8 -15.75 3.57 -9.33
C SER A 8 -16.52 2.37 -8.81
N VAL A 9 -15.90 1.19 -8.88
CA VAL A 9 -16.36 -0.05 -8.22
C VAL A 9 -16.51 0.10 -6.70
N LEU A 10 -15.78 1.05 -6.10
CA LEU A 10 -15.82 1.29 -4.67
C LEU A 10 -17.02 2.16 -4.25
N GLY A 11 -17.80 2.69 -5.20
CA GLY A 11 -18.97 3.53 -4.92
C GLY A 11 -18.63 5.00 -4.64
N ASN A 12 -17.36 5.38 -4.63
CA ASN A 12 -16.92 6.75 -4.40
C ASN A 12 -17.03 7.62 -5.67
N ASP A 13 -17.17 8.92 -5.46
CA ASP A 13 -17.02 9.92 -6.52
C ASP A 13 -15.59 9.85 -7.05
N SER A 14 -15.47 9.70 -8.37
CA SER A 14 -14.19 9.55 -9.05
C SER A 14 -14.23 10.36 -10.33
N PRO A 15 -13.53 11.50 -10.41
CA PRO A 15 -13.41 12.23 -11.67
C PRO A 15 -12.79 11.33 -12.74
N LEU A 16 -13.33 11.42 -13.94
CA LEU A 16 -12.84 10.73 -15.12
C LEU A 16 -11.73 11.56 -15.75
N PHE A 17 -10.69 10.90 -16.24
CA PHE A 17 -9.53 11.56 -16.81
C PHE A 17 -9.43 11.32 -18.31
N THR A 18 -8.89 12.32 -18.98
CA THR A 18 -8.57 12.25 -20.41
C THR A 18 -7.40 11.29 -20.60
N HIS A 19 -7.54 10.33 -21.52
CA HIS A 19 -6.37 9.63 -22.05
C HIS A 19 -5.71 10.54 -23.09
N PRO A 20 -4.50 11.06 -22.83
CA PRO A 20 -3.91 12.09 -23.68
C PRO A 20 -3.60 11.55 -25.07
N GLN A 21 -4.04 12.27 -26.09
CA GLN A 21 -3.67 12.02 -27.48
C GLN A 21 -2.42 12.83 -27.83
N PRO A 22 -1.41 12.22 -28.47
CA PRO A 22 -0.22 12.95 -28.87
C PRO A 22 -0.57 14.05 -29.87
N GLU A 23 0.15 15.17 -29.76
CA GLU A 23 0.07 16.25 -30.74
C GLU A 23 0.43 15.72 -32.13
N THR A 24 -0.31 16.19 -33.15
CA THR A 24 -0.07 15.78 -34.54
C THR A 24 1.16 16.46 -35.14
N GLU A 25 1.53 17.64 -34.65
CA GLU A 25 2.62 18.47 -35.15
C GLU A 25 3.37 19.15 -33.99
N VAL A 26 4.67 19.38 -34.13
CA VAL A 26 5.53 19.96 -33.07
C VAL A 26 5.15 21.40 -32.70
N THR A 27 4.44 22.11 -33.58
CA THR A 27 3.95 23.49 -33.33
C THR A 27 2.53 23.53 -32.77
N HIS A 28 1.88 22.38 -32.60
CA HIS A 28 0.56 22.32 -31.99
C HIS A 28 0.68 22.76 -30.53
N ILE A 29 -0.13 23.73 -30.13
CA ILE A 29 -0.25 24.12 -28.72
C ILE A 29 -1.17 23.09 -28.06
N ALA A 30 -0.64 22.32 -27.11
CA ALA A 30 -1.42 21.36 -26.33
C ALA A 30 -2.76 21.93 -25.86
N ASP A 31 -3.83 21.19 -26.14
CA ASP A 31 -5.17 21.42 -25.60
C ASP A 31 -5.53 20.37 -24.54
N GLU A 32 -6.79 20.36 -24.09
CA GLU A 32 -7.27 19.45 -23.05
C GLU A 32 -7.25 17.98 -23.46
N LEU A 33 -7.25 17.67 -24.76
CA LEU A 33 -7.13 16.29 -25.26
C LEU A 33 -5.69 15.80 -25.26
N ASN A 34 -4.71 16.71 -25.20
CA ASN A 34 -3.28 16.37 -25.22
C ASN A 34 -2.68 16.13 -23.82
N VAL A 35 -3.43 16.42 -22.75
CA VAL A 35 -2.95 16.30 -21.37
C VAL A 35 -3.83 15.37 -20.53
N PRO A 36 -3.27 14.63 -19.56
CA PRO A 36 -4.03 13.75 -18.69
C PRO A 36 -4.76 14.54 -17.60
N ALA A 37 -5.71 15.38 -18.01
CA ALA A 37 -6.50 16.23 -17.12
C ALA A 37 -7.90 15.64 -16.85
N PRO A 38 -8.53 15.97 -15.70
CA PRO A 38 -9.92 15.63 -15.45
C PRO A 38 -10.84 16.15 -16.54
N ILE A 39 -11.77 15.32 -17.01
CA ILE A 39 -12.76 15.69 -18.02
C ILE A 39 -13.79 16.60 -17.36
N ARG A 40 -13.80 17.87 -17.74
CA ARG A 40 -14.77 18.85 -17.26
C ARG A 40 -16.13 18.56 -17.88
N LEU A 41 -17.22 18.76 -17.13
CA LEU A 41 -18.59 18.59 -17.62
C LEU A 41 -18.80 19.28 -18.99
N ARG A 42 -18.43 20.56 -19.10
CA ARG A 42 -18.56 21.34 -20.34
C ARG A 42 -17.72 20.83 -21.50
N ALA A 43 -16.57 20.20 -21.24
CA ALA A 43 -15.76 19.61 -22.30
C ALA A 43 -16.40 18.32 -22.83
N PHE A 44 -17.18 17.64 -22.00
CA PHE A 44 -17.91 16.43 -22.38
C PHE A 44 -19.24 16.73 -23.12
N GLU A 45 -19.68 17.99 -23.15
CA GLU A 45 -20.90 18.43 -23.83
C GLU A 45 -20.68 18.66 -25.33
N GLU A 46 -21.47 17.97 -26.17
CA GLU A 46 -21.58 18.24 -27.61
C GLU A 46 -22.98 18.83 -27.91
N PRO A 47 -23.10 20.15 -28.19
CA PRO A 47 -24.38 20.77 -28.45
C PRO A 47 -24.87 20.44 -29.87
N ILE A 48 -26.05 19.81 -29.97
CA ILE A 48 -26.71 19.55 -31.25
C ILE A 48 -27.61 20.73 -31.59
N LEU A 49 -27.30 21.40 -32.71
CA LEU A 49 -28.00 22.59 -33.17
C LEU A 49 -29.13 22.25 -34.15
N ASP A 50 -30.27 22.91 -33.97
CA ASP A 50 -31.39 22.91 -34.92
C ASP A 50 -31.77 24.37 -35.18
N ASN A 51 -31.66 24.82 -36.43
CA ASN A 51 -31.83 26.22 -36.85
C ASN A 51 -31.03 27.24 -36.01
N GLY A 52 -29.80 26.89 -35.63
CA GLY A 52 -28.90 27.76 -34.86
C GLY A 52 -29.23 27.88 -33.37
N ARG A 53 -30.16 27.06 -32.84
CA ARG A 53 -30.43 26.93 -31.41
C ARG A 53 -30.04 25.54 -30.92
N ILE A 54 -29.55 25.45 -29.69
CA ILE A 54 -29.26 24.16 -29.06
C ILE A 54 -30.57 23.43 -28.85
N LYS A 55 -30.74 22.31 -29.54
CA LYS A 55 -31.90 21.42 -29.41
C LYS A 55 -31.72 20.45 -28.26
N ARG A 56 -30.53 19.89 -28.14
CA ARG A 56 -30.12 18.97 -27.08
C ARG A 56 -28.59 18.96 -26.96
N VAL A 57 -28.11 18.34 -25.90
CA VAL A 57 -26.68 18.13 -25.65
C VAL A 57 -26.47 16.62 -25.54
N GLU A 58 -25.40 16.15 -26.17
CA GLU A 58 -25.00 14.75 -26.20
C GLU A 58 -23.56 14.61 -25.67
N ALA A 59 -23.10 13.38 -25.45
CA ALA A 59 -21.70 13.14 -25.08
C ALA A 59 -20.75 13.44 -26.24
N SER A 60 -19.67 14.16 -25.97
CA SER A 60 -18.66 14.48 -26.97
C SER A 60 -17.90 13.25 -27.44
N ALA A 61 -17.91 13.04 -28.76
CA ALA A 61 -17.16 11.98 -29.42
C ALA A 61 -15.64 12.16 -29.28
N ASN A 62 -15.15 13.31 -28.79
CA ASN A 62 -13.72 13.49 -28.49
C ASN A 62 -13.27 12.59 -27.34
N TYR A 63 -14.10 12.46 -26.30
CA TYR A 63 -13.81 11.67 -25.10
C TYR A 63 -14.45 10.30 -25.11
N TYR A 64 -15.65 10.16 -25.71
CA TYR A 64 -16.46 8.96 -25.68
C TYR A 64 -16.27 8.08 -26.93
N GLY A 65 -16.24 6.76 -26.76
CA GLY A 65 -16.22 5.81 -27.87
C GLY A 65 -16.66 4.40 -27.49
N ASP A 66 -16.29 3.44 -28.34
CA ASP A 66 -16.48 2.02 -28.05
C ASP A 66 -15.36 1.46 -27.16
N LEU A 67 -15.55 0.22 -26.68
CA LEU A 67 -14.61 -0.45 -25.79
C LEU A 67 -13.20 -0.58 -26.39
N ASP A 68 -13.10 -0.85 -27.69
CA ASP A 68 -11.81 -1.09 -28.34
C ASP A 68 -11.04 0.23 -28.53
N SER A 69 -11.74 1.33 -28.80
CA SER A 69 -11.16 2.67 -28.88
C SER A 69 -10.60 3.13 -27.53
N VAL A 70 -11.27 2.82 -26.42
CA VAL A 70 -10.75 3.10 -25.08
C VAL A 70 -9.53 2.22 -24.78
N ARG A 71 -9.60 0.92 -25.08
CA ARG A 71 -8.46 0.00 -24.89
C ARG A 71 -7.23 0.36 -25.70
N ARG A 72 -7.40 0.94 -26.90
CA ARG A 72 -6.30 1.45 -27.74
C ARG A 72 -5.80 2.84 -27.30
N GLY A 73 -6.44 3.48 -26.31
CA GLY A 73 -6.10 4.83 -25.87
C GLY A 73 -6.53 5.93 -26.84
N GLU A 74 -7.45 5.64 -27.76
CA GLU A 74 -8.02 6.62 -28.70
C GLU A 74 -9.14 7.43 -28.05
N LYS A 75 -9.83 6.86 -27.06
CA LYS A 75 -10.93 7.48 -26.32
C LYS A 75 -10.74 7.31 -24.83
N SER A 76 -11.40 8.16 -24.05
CA SER A 76 -11.22 8.22 -22.60
C SER A 76 -12.23 7.40 -21.83
N LEU A 77 -13.45 7.21 -22.36
CA LEU A 77 -14.45 6.38 -21.71
C LEU A 77 -15.46 5.73 -22.67
N ALA A 78 -16.07 4.64 -22.18
CA ALA A 78 -17.18 3.92 -22.79
C ALA A 78 -18.11 3.35 -21.70
N ILE A 79 -19.41 3.30 -21.97
CA ILE A 79 -20.43 2.74 -21.06
C ILE A 79 -21.24 1.67 -21.79
N ARG A 80 -21.41 0.51 -21.15
CA ARG A 80 -22.20 -0.61 -21.66
C ARG A 80 -23.31 -0.99 -20.67
N ALA A 81 -24.50 -1.19 -21.18
CA ALA A 81 -25.65 -1.75 -20.50
C ALA A 81 -26.35 -2.77 -21.44
N PRO A 82 -25.92 -4.04 -21.44
CA PRO A 82 -26.53 -5.09 -22.25
C PRO A 82 -28.03 -5.23 -21.99
N GLU A 83 -28.81 -5.45 -23.06
CA GLU A 83 -30.28 -5.59 -23.02
C GLU A 83 -31.04 -4.34 -22.53
N TRP A 84 -30.38 -3.19 -22.40
CA TRP A 84 -31.05 -1.93 -22.06
C TRP A 84 -31.62 -1.24 -23.32
N PRO A 85 -32.86 -0.68 -23.29
CA PRO A 85 -33.54 -0.17 -24.50
C PRO A 85 -32.79 0.87 -25.33
N GLY A 86 -31.99 1.73 -24.69
CA GLY A 86 -31.19 2.74 -25.40
C GLY A 86 -29.78 2.29 -25.80
N ALA A 87 -29.41 1.03 -25.56
CA ALA A 87 -28.13 0.46 -25.96
C ALA A 87 -28.20 -0.23 -27.34
N ASP A 88 -27.05 -0.39 -27.99
CA ASP A 88 -26.94 -1.14 -29.24
C ASP A 88 -26.91 -2.67 -29.04
N GLU A 89 -26.73 -3.44 -30.11
CA GLU A 89 -26.67 -4.91 -30.09
C GLU A 89 -25.54 -5.49 -29.23
N ASN A 90 -24.47 -4.73 -29.01
CA ASN A 90 -23.34 -5.10 -28.15
C ASN A 90 -23.49 -4.58 -26.72
N GLY A 91 -24.61 -3.91 -26.43
CA GLY A 91 -24.91 -3.25 -25.18
C GLY A 91 -24.17 -1.92 -25.00
N LEU A 92 -23.49 -1.38 -26.02
CA LEU A 92 -22.86 -0.06 -25.93
C LEU A 92 -23.94 1.02 -25.95
N ILE A 93 -23.84 1.99 -25.04
CA ILE A 93 -24.73 3.16 -25.05
C ILE A 93 -24.16 4.18 -26.04
N PRO A 94 -24.88 4.54 -27.12
CA PRO A 94 -24.39 5.52 -28.09
C PRO A 94 -24.24 6.91 -27.45
N PRO A 95 -23.30 7.76 -27.89
CA PRO A 95 -23.13 9.11 -27.35
C PRO A 95 -24.41 9.95 -27.46
N THR A 96 -25.23 9.70 -28.50
CA THR A 96 -26.53 10.35 -28.71
C THR A 96 -27.57 10.05 -27.63
N LYS A 97 -27.34 9.02 -26.83
CA LYS A 97 -28.21 8.57 -25.73
C LYS A 97 -27.67 8.98 -24.36
N ILE A 98 -26.59 9.76 -24.32
CA ILE A 98 -25.95 10.22 -23.09
C ILE A 98 -26.14 11.73 -22.99
N VAL A 99 -26.67 12.16 -21.86
CA VAL A 99 -26.83 13.57 -21.51
C VAL A 99 -25.78 13.91 -20.45
N PRO A 100 -24.72 14.67 -20.79
CA PRO A 100 -23.82 15.22 -19.79
C PRO A 100 -24.59 16.09 -18.80
N MET A 101 -24.48 15.81 -17.51
CA MET A 101 -25.21 16.55 -16.47
C MET A 101 -24.43 16.56 -15.15
N ASP A 102 -24.62 17.60 -14.35
CA ASP A 102 -24.19 17.60 -12.94
C ASP A 102 -25.07 16.63 -12.15
N LEU A 103 -24.45 15.60 -11.57
CA LEU A 103 -25.13 14.56 -10.79
C LEU A 103 -24.66 14.54 -9.34
N SER A 104 -24.09 15.65 -8.84
CA SER A 104 -23.59 15.79 -7.47
C SER A 104 -24.66 15.55 -6.40
N ASP A 105 -25.95 15.75 -6.70
CA ASP A 105 -27.08 15.53 -5.79
C ASP A 105 -27.99 14.33 -6.14
N TRP A 106 -27.68 13.60 -7.22
CA TRP A 106 -28.51 12.50 -7.76
C TRP A 106 -29.95 12.89 -8.13
N ALA A 107 -30.27 14.17 -8.31
CA ALA A 107 -31.65 14.63 -8.48
C ALA A 107 -32.15 14.56 -9.93
N TYR A 108 -31.25 14.60 -10.92
CA TYR A 108 -31.63 14.61 -12.33
C TYR A 108 -32.31 13.31 -12.75
N LYS A 109 -33.39 13.44 -13.54
CA LYS A 109 -34.13 12.32 -14.11
C LYS A 109 -34.03 12.37 -15.63
N PRO A 110 -33.29 11.44 -16.25
CA PRO A 110 -33.22 11.34 -17.70
C PRO A 110 -34.58 10.99 -18.32
N GLU A 111 -34.76 11.37 -19.59
CA GLU A 111 -35.86 10.88 -20.42
C GLU A 111 -35.67 9.39 -20.74
N ASP A 112 -36.75 8.72 -21.14
CA ASP A 112 -36.70 7.33 -21.59
C ASP A 112 -35.65 7.15 -22.71
N ASP A 113 -34.98 6.00 -22.68
CA ASP A 113 -33.91 5.60 -23.57
C ASP A 113 -32.67 6.51 -23.55
N HIS A 114 -32.54 7.40 -22.56
CA HIS A 114 -31.36 8.23 -22.33
C HIS A 114 -30.81 8.04 -20.91
N ILE A 115 -29.50 8.18 -20.75
CA ILE A 115 -28.84 8.22 -19.44
C ILE A 115 -28.24 9.60 -19.18
N ALA A 116 -28.09 9.97 -17.93
CA ALA A 116 -27.28 11.12 -17.53
C ALA A 116 -25.91 10.67 -17.03
N VAL A 117 -24.87 11.40 -17.40
CA VAL A 117 -23.48 11.10 -17.01
C VAL A 117 -22.79 12.37 -16.51
N ASP A 118 -22.15 12.27 -15.35
CA ASP A 118 -21.30 13.31 -14.79
C ASP A 118 -19.84 12.84 -14.82
N PRO A 119 -18.98 13.38 -15.69
CA PRO A 119 -17.57 13.00 -15.74
C PRO A 119 -16.75 13.56 -14.56
N THR A 120 -17.26 14.57 -13.85
CA THR A 120 -16.56 15.23 -12.73
C THR A 120 -16.70 14.42 -11.45
N CYS A 121 -17.89 13.87 -11.20
CA CYS A 121 -18.15 12.98 -10.06
C CYS A 121 -18.04 11.48 -10.43
N GLY A 122 -18.01 11.13 -11.72
CA GLY A 122 -18.02 9.74 -12.17
C GLY A 122 -19.32 9.04 -11.83
N ARG A 123 -20.46 9.69 -12.09
CA ARG A 123 -21.80 9.18 -11.77
C ARG A 123 -22.62 8.96 -13.04
N ILE A 124 -23.51 7.97 -12.98
CA ILE A 124 -24.42 7.58 -14.06
C ILE A 124 -25.82 7.41 -13.49
N VAL A 125 -26.82 8.01 -14.13
CA VAL A 125 -28.23 7.83 -13.77
C VAL A 125 -29.00 7.31 -14.99
N PHE A 126 -29.74 6.22 -14.76
CA PHE A 126 -30.70 5.67 -15.70
C PHE A 126 -32.12 6.17 -15.37
N PRO A 127 -33.07 6.14 -16.33
CA PRO A 127 -34.48 6.39 -16.03
C PRO A 127 -34.97 5.37 -14.98
N PRO A 128 -35.73 5.80 -13.94
CA PRO A 128 -36.15 4.91 -12.85
C PRO A 128 -36.93 3.67 -13.30
N GLU A 129 -37.72 3.77 -14.37
CA GLU A 129 -38.52 2.67 -14.92
C GLU A 129 -37.75 1.83 -15.96
N GLN A 130 -36.53 2.23 -16.31
CA GLN A 130 -35.66 1.53 -17.27
C GLN A 130 -34.30 1.26 -16.62
N THR A 131 -34.27 0.56 -15.49
CA THR A 131 -33.02 0.10 -14.90
C THR A 131 -32.35 -0.96 -15.79
N PRO A 132 -31.01 -0.97 -15.89
CA PRO A 132 -30.30 -1.89 -16.77
C PRO A 132 -30.36 -3.33 -16.21
N PRO A 133 -31.03 -4.28 -16.91
CA PRO A 133 -31.37 -5.58 -16.34
C PRO A 133 -30.18 -6.51 -16.14
N LYS A 134 -29.11 -6.31 -16.92
CA LYS A 134 -27.85 -7.07 -16.80
C LYS A 134 -26.78 -6.33 -16.00
N GLY A 135 -27.03 -5.10 -15.56
CA GLY A 135 -26.03 -4.25 -14.93
C GLY A 135 -25.32 -3.32 -15.92
N VAL A 136 -24.30 -2.63 -15.42
CA VAL A 136 -23.57 -1.57 -16.13
C VAL A 136 -22.07 -1.86 -16.08
N TRP A 137 -21.42 -1.79 -17.23
CA TRP A 137 -19.97 -1.88 -17.35
C TRP A 137 -19.43 -0.57 -17.89
N VAL A 138 -18.28 -0.17 -17.38
CA VAL A 138 -17.59 1.05 -17.79
C VAL A 138 -16.15 0.73 -18.13
N SER A 139 -15.61 1.46 -19.08
CA SER A 139 -14.17 1.54 -19.31
C SER A 139 -13.80 3.00 -19.29
N TYR A 140 -12.82 3.37 -18.47
CA TYR A 140 -12.47 4.76 -18.22
C TYR A 140 -11.05 4.85 -17.66
N HIS A 141 -10.46 6.05 -17.75
CA HIS A 141 -9.20 6.36 -17.09
C HIS A 141 -9.44 7.19 -15.82
N TYR A 142 -8.67 6.90 -14.78
CA TYR A 142 -8.67 7.64 -13.52
C TYR A 142 -7.29 8.25 -13.28
N GLY A 143 -7.26 9.36 -12.54
CA GLY A 143 -6.02 10.04 -12.17
C GLY A 143 -5.48 9.54 -10.85
N PHE A 144 -4.17 9.32 -10.79
CA PHE A 144 -3.44 9.06 -9.56
C PHE A 144 -2.03 9.63 -9.65
N SER A 145 -1.42 9.98 -8.52
CA SER A 145 -0.15 10.72 -8.50
C SER A 145 1.08 9.89 -8.89
N ALA A 146 1.01 8.56 -8.84
CA ALA A 146 2.11 7.66 -9.18
C ALA A 146 1.65 6.24 -9.58
N ASP A 147 2.58 5.47 -10.12
CA ASP A 147 2.43 4.04 -10.44
C ASP A 147 2.53 3.18 -9.17
N ILE A 148 1.51 3.26 -8.32
CA ILE A 148 1.43 2.57 -7.02
C ILE A 148 0.07 1.91 -6.81
N GLY A 149 0.03 0.82 -6.03
CA GLY A 149 -1.18 0.08 -5.71
C GLY A 149 -1.68 -0.78 -6.88
N GLY A 150 -2.87 -1.36 -6.74
CA GLY A 150 -3.49 -2.24 -7.74
C GLY A 150 -4.07 -1.45 -8.93
N GLY A 151 -3.21 -0.81 -9.72
CA GLY A 151 -3.58 -0.02 -10.90
C GLY A 151 -3.24 -0.70 -12.24
N GLU A 152 -3.68 -0.07 -13.34
CA GLU A 152 -3.49 -0.55 -14.73
C GLU A 152 -2.13 -0.17 -15.34
N TYR A 153 -1.28 0.54 -14.60
CA TYR A 153 0.03 0.95 -15.09
C TYR A 153 0.93 -0.25 -15.38
N ARG A 154 1.95 -0.04 -16.20
CA ARG A 154 2.86 -1.11 -16.63
C ARG A 154 3.77 -1.53 -15.48
N ARG A 155 3.69 -2.80 -15.10
CA ARG A 155 4.48 -3.40 -14.01
C ARG A 155 5.53 -4.36 -14.55
N PRO A 156 6.74 -4.42 -13.97
CA PRO A 156 7.66 -5.53 -14.23
C PRO A 156 7.05 -6.86 -13.77
N ILE A 157 6.78 -7.78 -14.71
CA ILE A 157 6.29 -9.12 -14.36
C ILE A 157 7.46 -9.92 -13.77
N SER A 158 7.36 -10.25 -12.48
CA SER A 158 8.23 -11.25 -11.87
C SER A 158 7.62 -12.63 -12.10
N GLN A 159 8.32 -13.47 -12.86
CA GLN A 159 7.95 -14.87 -13.08
C GLN A 159 8.91 -15.76 -12.28
N PRO A 160 8.43 -16.53 -11.30
CA PRO A 160 9.27 -17.54 -10.65
C PRO A 160 9.67 -18.61 -11.68
N PRO A 161 10.95 -19.03 -11.70
CA PRO A 161 11.42 -20.04 -12.65
C PRO A 161 10.71 -21.38 -12.40
N ALA A 162 10.35 -22.07 -13.48
CA ALA A 162 9.63 -23.36 -13.45
C ALA A 162 8.26 -23.35 -12.75
N ALA A 163 7.67 -22.17 -12.49
CA ALA A 163 6.32 -22.09 -11.96
C ALA A 163 5.28 -22.43 -13.01
N GLU A 164 4.27 -23.21 -12.62
CA GLU A 164 3.10 -23.46 -13.43
C GLU A 164 2.21 -22.21 -13.47
N ILE A 165 1.76 -21.79 -14.66
CA ILE A 165 0.90 -20.62 -14.82
C ILE A 165 -0.53 -21.08 -15.11
N LEU A 166 -1.46 -20.67 -14.25
CA LEU A 166 -2.89 -20.88 -14.41
C LEU A 166 -3.54 -19.52 -14.66
N PHE A 167 -4.26 -19.37 -15.76
CA PHE A 167 -4.99 -18.15 -16.08
C PHE A 167 -6.40 -18.23 -15.48
N ALA A 168 -6.84 -17.16 -14.84
CA ALA A 168 -8.17 -17.06 -14.23
C ALA A 168 -8.95 -15.87 -14.80
N ALA A 169 -10.00 -16.17 -15.54
CA ALA A 169 -11.05 -15.21 -15.87
C ALA A 169 -11.94 -14.92 -14.64
N PRO A 170 -12.77 -13.87 -14.64
CA PRO A 170 -13.75 -13.62 -13.58
C PRO A 170 -14.61 -14.86 -13.29
N GLY A 171 -14.76 -15.23 -12.01
CA GLY A 171 -15.46 -16.45 -11.59
C GLY A 171 -14.62 -17.74 -11.61
N GLU A 172 -13.35 -17.69 -12.05
CA GLU A 172 -12.48 -18.87 -12.11
C GLU A 172 -11.40 -18.90 -11.03
N LEU A 173 -11.22 -17.83 -10.23
CA LEU A 173 -10.11 -17.72 -9.29
C LEU A 173 -10.07 -18.89 -8.31
N ARG A 174 -11.22 -19.21 -7.72
CA ARG A 174 -11.35 -20.36 -6.81
C ARG A 174 -11.07 -21.68 -7.51
N ALA A 175 -11.58 -21.87 -8.73
CA ALA A 175 -11.34 -23.07 -9.51
C ALA A 175 -9.84 -23.29 -9.79
N ARG A 176 -9.07 -22.23 -10.09
CA ARG A 176 -7.61 -22.33 -10.31
C ARG A 176 -6.83 -22.61 -9.03
N LEU A 177 -7.27 -22.08 -7.90
CA LEU A 177 -6.72 -22.42 -6.58
C LEU A 177 -6.96 -23.90 -6.24
N GLU A 178 -8.17 -24.41 -6.50
CA GLU A 178 -8.54 -25.82 -6.31
C GLU A 178 -7.77 -26.74 -7.29
N GLU A 179 -7.62 -26.34 -8.56
CA GLU A 179 -6.81 -27.05 -9.56
C GLU A 179 -5.36 -27.21 -9.10
N TRP A 180 -4.72 -26.12 -8.66
CA TRP A 180 -3.35 -26.16 -8.14
C TRP A 180 -3.25 -27.04 -6.89
N SER A 181 -4.17 -26.88 -5.94
CA SER A 181 -4.09 -27.60 -4.65
C SER A 181 -4.35 -29.10 -4.81
N THR A 182 -5.20 -29.53 -5.73
CA THR A 182 -5.53 -30.97 -5.88
C THR A 182 -4.61 -31.72 -6.84
N LYS A 183 -3.79 -31.01 -7.63
CA LYS A 183 -2.86 -31.60 -8.59
C LYS A 183 -1.85 -32.55 -7.91
N THR A 184 -1.62 -33.71 -8.53
CA THR A 184 -0.71 -34.76 -8.03
C THR A 184 0.27 -35.19 -9.12
N PRO A 185 1.60 -35.00 -8.95
CA PRO A 185 2.23 -34.25 -7.87
C PRO A 185 1.88 -32.75 -7.93
N ARG A 186 1.78 -32.11 -6.77
CA ARG A 186 1.54 -30.66 -6.69
C ARG A 186 2.79 -29.91 -7.18
N PRO A 187 2.65 -28.92 -8.06
CA PRO A 187 3.80 -28.14 -8.51
C PRO A 187 4.34 -27.31 -7.33
N PRO A 188 5.67 -27.28 -7.10
CA PRO A 188 6.27 -26.57 -5.98
C PRO A 188 6.12 -25.04 -6.09
N SER A 189 5.96 -24.53 -7.31
CA SER A 189 5.68 -23.11 -7.56
C SER A 189 4.55 -22.98 -8.58
N ALA A 190 3.59 -22.11 -8.30
CA ALA A 190 2.52 -21.77 -9.20
C ALA A 190 2.24 -20.27 -9.23
N VAL A 191 1.76 -19.79 -10.36
CA VAL A 191 1.26 -18.44 -10.59
C VAL A 191 -0.17 -18.54 -11.07
N ILE A 192 -1.08 -17.88 -10.36
CA ILE A 192 -2.45 -17.65 -10.82
C ILE A 192 -2.51 -16.22 -11.36
N GLU A 193 -2.69 -16.10 -12.67
CA GLU A 193 -2.75 -14.82 -13.36
C GLU A 193 -4.20 -14.42 -13.64
N LEU A 194 -4.64 -13.30 -13.07
CA LEU A 194 -5.95 -12.71 -13.30
C LEU A 194 -5.92 -11.90 -14.61
N THR A 195 -6.68 -12.35 -15.60
CA THR A 195 -6.54 -11.92 -16.99
C THR A 195 -7.28 -10.63 -17.35
N GLU A 196 -8.23 -10.17 -16.53
CA GLU A 196 -9.17 -9.11 -16.90
C GLU A 196 -9.26 -8.00 -15.83
N SER A 197 -9.53 -6.75 -16.25
CA SER A 197 -9.84 -5.61 -15.35
C SER A 197 -11.30 -5.70 -14.86
N GLU A 198 -11.64 -6.80 -14.20
CA GLU A 198 -12.99 -7.08 -13.72
C GLU A 198 -13.03 -7.45 -12.23
N ILE A 199 -14.24 -7.69 -11.73
CA ILE A 199 -14.50 -8.08 -10.34
C ILE A 199 -14.39 -9.60 -10.22
N TYR A 200 -13.58 -10.04 -9.27
CA TYR A 200 -13.44 -11.42 -8.82
C TYR A 200 -14.04 -11.51 -7.42
N ASP A 201 -15.20 -12.14 -7.28
CA ASP A 201 -15.98 -12.22 -6.04
C ASP A 201 -16.12 -13.65 -5.48
N ASP A 202 -15.37 -14.59 -6.06
CA ASP A 202 -15.23 -15.95 -5.54
C ASP A 202 -14.58 -15.94 -4.14
N PRO A 203 -14.99 -16.83 -3.22
CA PRO A 203 -14.29 -17.04 -1.96
C PRO A 203 -12.82 -17.44 -2.18
N VAL A 204 -11.90 -16.77 -1.48
CA VAL A 204 -10.47 -17.01 -1.57
C VAL A 204 -9.94 -17.55 -0.24
N GLU A 205 -9.99 -18.87 -0.08
CA GLU A 205 -9.44 -19.60 1.06
C GLU A 205 -8.53 -20.73 0.56
N PHE A 206 -7.26 -20.73 0.98
CA PHE A 206 -6.32 -21.78 0.59
C PHE A 206 -5.16 -21.94 1.56
N GLU A 207 -4.50 -23.10 1.48
CA GLU A 207 -3.31 -23.44 2.24
C GLU A 207 -2.12 -23.64 1.30
N ILE A 208 -0.99 -23.01 1.64
CA ILE A 208 0.29 -23.24 0.97
C ILE A 208 1.08 -24.27 1.80
N PRO A 209 1.36 -25.47 1.25
CA PRO A 209 2.14 -26.48 1.94
C PRO A 209 3.58 -26.04 2.19
N ALA A 210 4.28 -26.80 3.04
CA ALA A 210 5.67 -26.54 3.31
C ALA A 210 6.50 -26.54 2.01
N GLN A 211 7.45 -25.60 1.91
CA GLN A 211 8.34 -25.44 0.74
C GLN A 211 7.65 -25.17 -0.60
N HIS A 212 6.37 -24.78 -0.60
CA HIS A 212 5.65 -24.39 -1.82
C HIS A 212 5.53 -22.87 -1.94
N SER A 213 5.42 -22.39 -3.18
CA SER A 213 5.19 -20.98 -3.48
C SER A 213 3.97 -20.78 -4.36
N LEU A 214 3.12 -19.84 -3.99
CA LEU A 214 2.00 -19.40 -4.81
C LEU A 214 2.07 -17.88 -5.02
N GLN A 215 1.94 -17.46 -6.27
CA GLN A 215 1.76 -16.07 -6.64
C GLN A 215 0.36 -15.88 -7.21
N ILE A 216 -0.39 -14.90 -6.70
CA ILE A 216 -1.62 -14.40 -7.33
C ILE A 216 -1.26 -13.04 -7.90
N ARG A 217 -1.33 -12.90 -9.22
CA ARG A 217 -0.95 -11.67 -9.91
C ARG A 217 -1.99 -11.19 -10.90
N ALA A 218 -2.04 -9.90 -11.10
CA ALA A 218 -2.72 -9.31 -12.24
C ALA A 218 -1.88 -9.46 -13.53
N ALA A 219 -2.54 -9.70 -14.65
CA ALA A 219 -1.94 -9.61 -15.98
C ALA A 219 -1.44 -8.18 -16.28
N ALA A 220 -0.50 -8.04 -17.22
CA ALA A 220 0.04 -6.73 -17.57
C ALA A 220 -1.06 -5.79 -18.08
N GLY A 221 -1.08 -4.55 -17.59
CA GLY A 221 -2.05 -3.55 -18.02
C GLY A 221 -3.47 -3.77 -17.47
N THR A 222 -3.69 -4.75 -16.61
CA THR A 222 -5.01 -5.03 -16.02
C THR A 222 -5.07 -4.63 -14.54
N ARG A 223 -6.29 -4.36 -14.09
CA ARG A 223 -6.67 -4.01 -12.72
C ARG A 223 -7.79 -4.93 -12.22
N PRO A 224 -7.45 -6.18 -11.85
CA PRO A 224 -8.42 -7.07 -11.25
C PRO A 224 -8.77 -6.61 -9.84
N ILE A 225 -10.06 -6.68 -9.52
CA ILE A 225 -10.61 -6.29 -8.23
C ILE A 225 -11.12 -7.54 -7.52
N ILE A 226 -10.44 -7.96 -6.45
CA ILE A 226 -10.95 -9.01 -5.57
C ILE A 226 -11.94 -8.37 -4.59
N ARG A 227 -13.23 -8.63 -4.78
CA ARG A 227 -14.30 -8.11 -3.93
C ARG A 227 -14.77 -9.19 -2.98
N LEU A 228 -14.44 -9.05 -1.70
CA LEU A 228 -14.79 -10.00 -0.67
C LEU A 228 -16.23 -9.75 -0.18
N LEU A 229 -17.14 -10.66 -0.49
CA LEU A 229 -18.55 -10.64 -0.10
C LEU A 229 -18.80 -11.57 1.10
N ASP A 230 -19.86 -11.32 1.88
CA ASP A 230 -20.31 -12.22 2.95
C ASP A 230 -21.16 -13.37 2.38
N HIS A 231 -20.49 -14.38 1.82
CA HIS A 231 -21.11 -15.64 1.41
C HIS A 231 -21.59 -16.46 2.61
N LYS A 232 -20.89 -16.35 3.76
CA LYS A 232 -21.27 -17.02 5.00
C LYS A 232 -22.22 -16.14 5.82
N GLY A 233 -23.42 -16.66 6.10
CA GLY A 233 -24.45 -15.90 6.84
C GLY A 233 -24.20 -15.72 8.34
N ASN A 234 -23.22 -16.42 8.92
CA ASN A 234 -22.95 -16.43 10.36
C ASN A 234 -21.53 -16.03 10.75
N GLU A 235 -20.64 -15.77 9.78
CA GLU A 235 -19.29 -15.28 10.04
C GLU A 235 -18.83 -14.37 8.91
N PRO A 236 -18.02 -13.34 9.19
CA PRO A 236 -17.50 -12.47 8.14
C PRO A 236 -16.48 -13.22 7.29
N ASP A 237 -16.60 -13.10 5.97
CA ASP A 237 -15.61 -13.64 5.04
C ASP A 237 -14.34 -12.78 5.00
N ALA A 238 -13.26 -13.39 4.51
CA ALA A 238 -11.96 -12.77 4.33
C ALA A 238 -11.18 -13.53 3.25
N LEU A 239 -10.21 -12.88 2.62
CA LEU A 239 -9.17 -13.61 1.92
C LEU A 239 -8.29 -14.27 2.98
N SER A 240 -8.34 -15.60 3.10
CA SER A 240 -7.66 -16.35 4.16
C SER A 240 -6.60 -17.28 3.59
N VAL A 241 -5.35 -17.11 4.04
CA VAL A 241 -4.23 -17.96 3.64
C VAL A 241 -3.59 -18.62 4.85
N VAL A 242 -3.43 -19.93 4.78
CA VAL A 242 -2.64 -20.71 5.74
C VAL A 242 -1.25 -20.98 5.16
N MET A 243 -0.22 -20.58 5.90
CA MET A 243 1.18 -20.70 5.51
C MET A 243 1.87 -21.78 6.35
N ASN A 244 2.53 -22.74 5.69
CA ASN A 244 3.38 -23.74 6.35
C ASN A 244 4.85 -23.34 6.33
N ALA A 245 5.71 -24.08 7.04
CA ALA A 245 7.14 -23.81 7.11
C ALA A 245 7.80 -23.76 5.71
N GLY A 246 8.55 -22.69 5.43
CA GLY A 246 9.22 -22.44 4.14
C GLY A 246 8.28 -22.12 2.98
N SER A 247 7.00 -21.87 3.24
CA SER A 247 6.06 -21.46 2.19
C SER A 247 6.21 -19.98 1.82
N ARG A 248 5.88 -19.66 0.56
CA ARG A 248 5.96 -18.29 0.03
C ARG A 248 4.69 -17.85 -0.66
N LEU A 249 4.14 -16.71 -0.25
CA LEU A 249 2.99 -16.07 -0.89
C LEU A 249 3.41 -14.76 -1.55
N VAL A 250 2.98 -14.54 -2.79
CA VAL A 250 3.14 -13.25 -3.49
C VAL A 250 1.77 -12.77 -3.96
N LEU A 251 1.37 -11.58 -3.55
CA LEU A 251 0.23 -10.84 -4.09
C LEU A 251 0.77 -9.66 -4.91
N ASP A 252 0.34 -9.55 -6.17
CA ASP A 252 0.96 -8.63 -7.13
C ASP A 252 -0.07 -7.95 -8.06
N GLY A 253 -0.20 -6.64 -7.99
CA GLY A 253 -1.07 -5.89 -8.92
C GLY A 253 -2.57 -5.96 -8.61
N LEU A 254 -2.96 -6.25 -7.37
CA LEU A 254 -4.36 -6.54 -7.00
C LEU A 254 -5.01 -5.38 -6.25
N LEU A 255 -6.28 -5.07 -6.55
CA LEU A 255 -7.13 -4.28 -5.67
C LEU A 255 -8.01 -5.22 -4.85
N ILE A 256 -7.96 -5.14 -3.52
CA ILE A 256 -8.76 -5.96 -2.61
C ILE A 256 -9.66 -5.07 -1.76
N THR A 257 -10.96 -5.36 -1.78
CA THR A 257 -12.01 -4.53 -1.16
C THR A 257 -13.08 -5.39 -0.48
N GLY A 258 -13.88 -4.79 0.39
CA GLY A 258 -14.98 -5.43 1.11
C GLY A 258 -14.59 -5.97 2.50
N ARG A 259 -13.47 -6.69 2.60
CA ARG A 259 -13.00 -7.33 3.85
C ARG A 259 -11.48 -7.35 3.97
N SER A 260 -10.98 -7.87 5.10
CA SER A 260 -9.54 -7.99 5.40
C SER A 260 -8.87 -9.15 4.67
N VAL A 261 -7.57 -9.02 4.40
CA VAL A 261 -6.66 -10.12 4.09
C VAL A 261 -6.13 -10.71 5.40
N GLN A 262 -6.25 -12.01 5.58
CA GLN A 262 -5.79 -12.73 6.77
C GLN A 262 -4.76 -13.78 6.38
N ILE A 263 -3.55 -13.65 6.93
CA ILE A 263 -2.45 -14.60 6.70
C ILE A 263 -2.06 -15.17 8.06
N LYS A 264 -2.17 -16.49 8.18
CA LYS A 264 -1.87 -17.20 9.43
C LYS A 264 -0.88 -18.34 9.17
N ALA A 265 0.03 -18.57 10.09
CA ALA A 265 0.81 -19.81 10.07
C ALA A 265 -0.07 -21.00 10.46
N ALA A 266 0.20 -22.17 9.89
CA ALA A 266 -0.37 -23.43 10.37
C ALA A 266 0.03 -23.67 11.84
N GLU A 267 -0.90 -24.13 12.67
CA GLU A 267 -0.58 -24.50 14.05
C GLU A 267 0.43 -25.65 14.03
N ARG A 268 1.55 -25.50 14.74
CA ARG A 268 2.42 -26.65 15.00
C ARG A 268 1.59 -27.64 15.81
N THR A 269 1.27 -28.80 15.25
CA THR A 269 0.83 -29.94 16.05
C THR A 269 1.93 -30.20 17.06
N SER A 270 1.71 -29.76 18.29
CA SER A 270 2.55 -30.15 19.41
C SER A 270 2.38 -31.66 19.52
N GLU A 271 3.35 -32.43 19.03
CA GLU A 271 3.53 -33.79 19.49
C GLU A 271 3.50 -33.71 21.02
N HIS A 272 2.53 -34.38 21.63
CA HIS A 272 2.38 -34.48 23.06
C HIS A 272 3.73 -34.94 23.62
N TYR A 273 4.49 -34.00 24.18
CA TYR A 273 5.57 -34.34 25.08
C TYR A 273 4.90 -34.80 26.38
N GLU A 274 4.54 -36.08 26.41
CA GLU A 274 4.10 -36.75 27.63
C GLU A 274 5.28 -36.66 28.61
N PRO A 275 5.16 -35.95 29.75
CA PRO A 275 6.28 -35.77 30.64
C PRO A 275 6.63 -37.14 31.21
N ASP A 276 7.78 -37.67 30.79
CA ASP A 276 8.39 -38.88 31.31
C ASP A 276 8.34 -38.85 32.85
N LYS A 277 7.54 -39.75 33.41
CA LYS A 277 7.34 -39.90 34.86
C LYS A 277 8.65 -40.39 35.46
N ARG A 278 9.58 -39.47 35.73
CA ARG A 278 10.69 -39.75 36.62
C ARG A 278 10.15 -39.97 38.02
N GLU A 279 10.11 -41.24 38.42
CA GLU A 279 9.87 -41.69 39.78
C GLU A 279 10.76 -40.92 40.76
N LYS A 280 10.12 -40.22 41.70
CA LYS A 280 10.80 -39.60 42.84
C LYS A 280 11.07 -40.69 43.89
N PRO A 281 12.32 -40.94 44.31
CA PRO A 281 12.56 -41.70 45.52
C PRO A 281 12.18 -40.84 46.73
N GLY A 282 11.26 -41.36 47.56
CA GLY A 282 10.78 -40.72 48.76
C GLY A 282 11.88 -40.55 49.82
N LYS A 283 11.85 -39.41 50.52
CA LYS A 283 12.44 -39.28 51.85
C LYS A 283 11.53 -38.46 52.76
N GLU A 284 10.94 -39.18 53.71
CA GLU A 284 10.49 -38.66 54.99
C GLU A 284 11.68 -38.10 55.79
N GLY A 285 11.41 -37.16 56.71
CA GLY A 285 12.30 -36.90 57.84
C GLY A 285 12.55 -35.42 58.14
N LYS A 286 11.93 -34.95 59.22
CA LYS A 286 11.88 -33.57 59.73
C LYS A 286 13.22 -33.00 60.24
N ALA A 287 13.37 -31.70 60.01
CA ALA A 287 13.85 -30.61 60.88
C ALA A 287 14.98 -30.82 61.91
N ARG A 288 16.04 -30.00 61.80
CA ARG A 288 16.41 -28.95 62.80
C ARG A 288 17.57 -28.08 62.29
N LYS A 289 17.51 -26.79 62.63
CA LYS A 289 18.45 -25.71 62.32
C LYS A 289 19.33 -25.41 63.58
N PRO A 290 20.31 -24.49 63.54
CA PRO A 290 21.76 -24.77 63.57
C PRO A 290 22.46 -24.29 64.86
N GLU A 291 23.74 -24.64 65.08
CA GLU A 291 24.71 -23.73 65.75
C GLU A 291 26.19 -24.22 65.70
N ALA A 292 27.04 -23.28 65.28
CA ALA A 292 28.45 -22.99 65.57
C ALA A 292 29.50 -24.10 65.88
N LYS A 293 30.61 -24.08 65.11
CA LYS A 293 31.98 -23.77 65.61
C LYS A 293 33.02 -23.64 64.48
N ALA A 294 34.09 -22.93 64.80
CA ALA A 294 35.06 -22.28 63.93
C ALA A 294 36.38 -23.07 63.69
N SER A 295 37.24 -22.49 62.83
CA SER A 295 38.68 -22.75 62.55
C SER A 295 38.98 -24.03 61.75
N GLU A 296 39.95 -24.10 60.84
CA GLU A 296 41.25 -23.42 60.76
C GLU A 296 41.87 -23.49 59.33
N ARG A 297 42.90 -22.66 59.13
CA ARG A 297 43.81 -22.40 58.00
C ARG A 297 44.24 -23.58 57.10
N ALA A 298 44.48 -23.30 55.82
CA ALA A 298 45.83 -23.25 55.23
C ALA A 298 45.83 -22.71 53.79
N ALA A 299 46.71 -21.74 53.53
CA ALA A 299 47.00 -21.14 52.24
C ALA A 299 48.21 -21.84 51.58
N LYS A 300 48.23 -21.86 50.24
CA LYS A 300 49.42 -21.84 49.35
C LYS A 300 48.93 -21.31 47.99
N THR A 301 49.25 -20.06 47.62
CA THR A 301 50.39 -19.66 46.75
C THR A 301 50.25 -20.23 45.33
N ALA A 302 50.42 -19.55 44.20
CA ALA A 302 50.46 -18.17 43.69
C ALA A 302 51.11 -18.28 42.29
N ALA A 303 50.67 -17.45 41.34
CA ALA A 303 51.40 -17.03 40.12
C ALA A 303 51.77 -18.13 39.09
N SER A 304 51.93 -17.90 37.79
CA SER A 304 52.33 -16.71 37.04
C SER A 304 52.00 -16.91 35.54
N SER A 305 51.45 -15.90 34.85
CA SER A 305 52.11 -15.11 33.78
C SER A 305 52.28 -15.81 32.41
N LEU A 306 51.55 -15.37 31.38
CA LEU A 306 51.97 -14.36 30.38
C LEU A 306 53.21 -14.76 29.57
N THR A 307 53.04 -14.94 28.26
CA THR A 307 53.99 -14.45 27.25
C THR A 307 53.26 -14.07 25.96
N ARG A 308 53.88 -13.14 25.25
CA ARG A 308 53.37 -12.21 24.23
C ARG A 308 54.34 -12.31 23.06
N SER A 309 53.87 -12.44 21.82
CA SER A 309 54.55 -11.91 20.62
C SER A 309 53.86 -12.35 19.31
N GLU A 310 53.36 -11.37 18.56
CA GLU A 310 53.36 -11.35 17.09
C GLU A 310 54.71 -10.74 16.59
N PRO A 311 55.03 -10.54 15.29
CA PRO A 311 54.22 -10.69 14.05
C PRO A 311 54.96 -11.33 12.84
N GLY A 312 54.23 -11.59 11.75
CA GLY A 312 54.85 -11.91 10.45
C GLY A 312 53.83 -12.16 9.34
N ALA A 313 53.83 -11.29 8.32
CA ALA A 313 53.05 -11.41 7.10
C ALA A 313 53.89 -12.01 5.97
N SER A 314 53.37 -12.99 5.23
CA SER A 314 53.56 -13.13 3.77
C SER A 314 52.70 -14.28 3.20
N ALA A 315 51.85 -13.89 2.26
CA ALA A 315 51.40 -14.51 1.02
C ALA A 315 51.72 -15.98 0.62
N VAL A 316 50.79 -16.46 -0.22
CA VAL A 316 50.87 -17.40 -1.37
C VAL A 316 50.48 -18.89 -1.17
N GLU A 317 49.55 -19.31 -2.04
CA GLU A 317 49.35 -20.64 -2.65
C GLU A 317 48.51 -21.73 -1.93
N SER A 318 47.25 -21.78 -2.33
CA SER A 318 46.52 -22.91 -2.93
C SER A 318 47.09 -24.33 -2.75
N VAL A 319 46.38 -25.18 -1.99
CA VAL A 319 46.35 -26.64 -2.21
C VAL A 319 44.93 -27.14 -1.95
N GLU A 320 44.29 -27.64 -3.00
CA GLU A 320 43.12 -28.51 -2.92
C GLU A 320 43.52 -29.86 -2.33
N MET A 321 42.82 -30.32 -1.30
CA MET A 321 42.74 -31.74 -0.94
C MET A 321 41.33 -32.02 -0.41
N ALA A 322 40.67 -32.95 -1.11
CA ALA A 322 39.37 -33.48 -0.81
C ALA A 322 39.24 -34.00 0.63
N ASN A 323 38.10 -33.73 1.26
CA ASN A 323 37.49 -34.63 2.22
C ASN A 323 35.99 -34.36 2.25
N ASP A 324 35.25 -35.32 1.69
CA ASP A 324 33.85 -35.57 2.00
C ASP A 324 33.77 -36.22 3.39
N PRO A 325 32.95 -35.69 4.30
CA PRO A 325 32.19 -36.56 5.17
C PRO A 325 30.70 -36.22 5.11
N GLN A 326 29.98 -37.04 4.36
CA GLN A 326 28.57 -37.34 4.55
C GLN A 326 28.24 -37.66 6.02
N ASN A 327 27.06 -37.18 6.43
CA ASN A 327 26.35 -37.41 7.69
C ASN A 327 26.82 -36.65 8.93
N ALA A 328 26.52 -35.36 8.94
CA ALA A 328 25.75 -34.79 10.03
C ALA A 328 24.45 -34.26 9.43
N ALA A 329 23.33 -34.89 9.77
CA ALA A 329 22.01 -34.31 9.55
C ALA A 329 21.90 -33.09 10.47
N ASP A 330 22.41 -31.95 10.00
CA ASP A 330 22.08 -30.66 10.57
C ASP A 330 20.56 -30.53 10.51
N ILE A 331 19.99 -30.28 11.67
CA ILE A 331 18.62 -29.82 11.82
C ILE A 331 18.58 -28.49 11.05
N LEU A 332 18.23 -28.54 9.76
CA LEU A 332 17.93 -27.33 8.99
C LEU A 332 16.84 -26.61 9.79
N GLU A 333 17.17 -25.44 10.32
CA GLU A 333 16.14 -24.53 10.82
C GLU A 333 15.07 -24.42 9.73
N PRO A 334 13.79 -24.66 10.05
CA PRO A 334 12.74 -24.60 9.04
C PRO A 334 12.80 -23.20 8.40
N ALA A 335 12.91 -23.17 7.07
CA ALA A 335 12.95 -21.91 6.34
C ALA A 335 11.77 -21.01 6.76
N PRO A 336 12.00 -19.72 7.03
CA PRO A 336 10.95 -18.83 7.50
C PRO A 336 9.86 -18.65 6.43
N ILE A 337 8.64 -18.36 6.87
CA ILE A 337 7.55 -17.98 5.98
C ILE A 337 7.90 -16.64 5.30
N ASP A 338 7.66 -16.51 3.99
CA ASP A 338 7.87 -15.27 3.24
C ASP A 338 6.57 -14.80 2.57
N VAL A 339 6.16 -13.58 2.85
CA VAL A 339 4.99 -12.95 2.24
C VAL A 339 5.43 -11.68 1.53
N VAL A 340 5.07 -11.54 0.26
CA VAL A 340 5.31 -10.34 -0.54
C VAL A 340 3.97 -9.79 -1.01
N ILE A 341 3.71 -8.52 -0.68
CA ILE A 341 2.57 -7.77 -1.19
C ILE A 341 3.15 -6.60 -1.97
N ARG A 342 2.97 -6.59 -3.29
CA ARG A 342 3.48 -5.48 -4.11
C ARG A 342 2.47 -4.99 -5.13
N HIS A 343 2.53 -3.71 -5.47
CA HIS A 343 1.58 -3.11 -6.41
C HIS A 343 0.12 -3.45 -6.04
N CYS A 344 -0.19 -3.56 -4.75
CA CYS A 344 -1.51 -3.95 -4.27
C CYS A 344 -2.19 -2.78 -3.56
N THR A 345 -3.51 -2.73 -3.67
CA THR A 345 -4.32 -1.85 -2.84
C THR A 345 -5.23 -2.67 -1.96
N LEU A 346 -4.93 -2.72 -0.66
CA LEU A 346 -5.86 -3.22 0.35
C LEU A 346 -6.65 -2.02 0.87
N VAL A 347 -7.84 -1.78 0.33
CA VAL A 347 -8.59 -0.53 0.49
C VAL A 347 -8.67 -0.11 1.97
N PRO A 348 -8.14 1.07 2.35
CA PRO A 348 -8.30 1.61 3.70
C PRO A 348 -9.78 1.75 4.06
N GLY A 349 -10.18 1.17 5.20
CA GLY A 349 -11.59 1.18 5.61
C GLY A 349 -12.50 0.19 4.87
N TRP A 350 -11.91 -0.78 4.16
CA TRP A 350 -12.55 -1.86 3.37
C TRP A 350 -13.37 -1.43 2.16
N THR A 351 -14.16 -0.37 2.26
CA THR A 351 -14.97 0.22 1.19
C THR A 351 -15.09 1.73 1.44
N LEU A 352 -15.63 2.46 0.45
CA LEU A 352 -15.78 3.91 0.50
C LEU A 352 -17.25 4.31 0.33
N GLU A 353 -17.60 5.42 0.95
CA GLU A 353 -18.80 6.21 0.64
C GLU A 353 -18.55 7.10 -0.58
N CYS A 354 -19.61 7.73 -1.11
CA CYS A 354 -19.52 8.63 -2.27
C CYS A 354 -18.50 9.77 -2.07
N ASP A 355 -18.37 10.30 -0.87
CA ASP A 355 -17.43 11.38 -0.53
C ASP A 355 -16.00 10.89 -0.21
N CYS A 356 -15.68 9.65 -0.57
CA CYS A 356 -14.43 8.97 -0.21
C CYS A 356 -14.23 8.78 1.31
N ALA A 357 -15.27 8.90 2.14
CA ALA A 357 -15.19 8.47 3.53
C ALA A 357 -15.09 6.94 3.62
N PRO A 358 -14.26 6.39 4.51
CA PRO A 358 -14.20 4.95 4.74
C PRO A 358 -15.48 4.42 5.40
N CYS A 359 -16.02 3.30 4.94
CA CYS A 359 -17.18 2.68 5.61
C CYS A 359 -16.79 1.97 6.92
N GLN A 360 -15.54 1.49 7.05
CA GLN A 360 -15.07 0.73 8.21
C GLN A 360 -13.71 1.25 8.74
N PRO A 361 -13.63 2.52 9.19
CA PRO A 361 -12.36 3.19 9.49
C PRO A 361 -11.45 2.45 10.49
N ALA A 362 -12.03 1.90 11.55
CA ALA A 362 -11.25 1.25 12.63
C ALA A 362 -10.75 -0.16 12.30
N LYS A 363 -11.15 -0.75 11.16
CA LYS A 363 -10.86 -2.14 10.83
C LYS A 363 -9.52 -2.27 10.09
N GLY A 364 -8.80 -3.35 10.37
CA GLY A 364 -7.54 -3.66 9.69
C GLY A 364 -7.78 -4.27 8.31
N SER A 365 -6.97 -3.86 7.33
CA SER A 365 -6.99 -4.44 5.99
C SER A 365 -6.07 -5.65 5.86
N LEU A 366 -5.03 -5.75 6.70
CA LEU A 366 -4.11 -6.90 6.74
C LEU A 366 -3.94 -7.43 8.17
N HIS A 367 -4.25 -8.70 8.38
CA HIS A 367 -4.09 -9.39 9.65
C HIS A 367 -3.03 -10.48 9.51
N LEU A 368 -1.98 -10.37 10.31
CA LEU A 368 -0.84 -11.29 10.37
C LEU A 368 -0.93 -12.07 11.68
N ARG A 369 -0.98 -13.40 11.63
CA ARG A 369 -1.17 -14.25 12.81
C ARG A 369 -0.12 -15.34 12.92
N ASN A 370 0.66 -15.31 14.00
CA ASN A 370 1.68 -16.30 14.34
C ASN A 370 2.67 -16.58 13.18
N LEU A 371 2.94 -15.57 12.36
CA LEU A 371 3.83 -15.66 11.21
C LEU A 371 5.27 -15.47 11.68
N GLN A 372 5.93 -16.60 11.95
CA GLN A 372 7.37 -16.65 12.21
C GLN A 372 8.14 -16.49 10.89
N GLY A 373 8.25 -15.25 10.39
CA GLY A 373 8.83 -15.00 9.08
C GLY A 373 8.99 -13.53 8.68
N ARG A 374 8.98 -13.29 7.37
CA ARG A 374 9.12 -11.96 6.77
C ARG A 374 7.87 -11.59 5.99
N VAL A 375 7.47 -10.32 6.11
CA VAL A 375 6.45 -9.69 5.28
C VAL A 375 7.07 -8.47 4.61
N SER A 376 7.12 -8.47 3.28
CA SER A 376 7.63 -7.37 2.47
C SER A 376 6.48 -6.73 1.71
N ILE A 377 6.34 -5.41 1.87
CA ILE A 377 5.30 -4.59 1.28
C ILE A 377 5.97 -3.52 0.43
N GLU A 378 5.67 -3.47 -0.86
CA GLU A 378 6.35 -2.62 -1.83
C GLU A 378 5.34 -1.95 -2.77
N HIS A 379 5.48 -0.67 -3.08
CA HIS A 379 4.61 0.01 -4.06
C HIS A 379 3.11 -0.22 -3.82
N SER A 380 2.67 -0.26 -2.55
CA SER A 380 1.32 -0.70 -2.18
C SER A 380 0.61 0.32 -1.31
N ILE A 381 -0.73 0.32 -1.38
CA ILE A 381 -1.60 1.11 -0.51
C ILE A 381 -2.31 0.14 0.43
N LEU A 382 -2.13 0.30 1.73
CA LEU A 382 -2.74 -0.57 2.71
C LEU A 382 -3.52 0.24 3.72
N GLY A 383 -4.70 -0.28 4.08
CA GLY A 383 -5.32 0.04 5.35
C GLY A 383 -4.50 -0.47 6.54
N ALA A 384 -5.04 -0.31 7.74
CA ALA A 384 -4.31 -0.64 8.96
C ALA A 384 -3.86 -2.13 9.03
N VAL A 385 -2.64 -2.36 9.48
CA VAL A 385 -2.02 -3.68 9.66
C VAL A 385 -2.13 -4.11 11.12
N ARG A 386 -2.58 -5.34 11.34
CA ARG A 386 -2.74 -5.95 12.67
C ARG A 386 -1.82 -7.15 12.79
N VAL A 387 -0.93 -7.14 13.77
CA VAL A 387 0.02 -8.22 14.03
C VAL A 387 -0.37 -8.92 15.33
N HIS A 388 -0.64 -10.22 15.25
CA HIS A 388 -1.03 -11.04 16.37
C HIS A 388 -0.06 -12.22 16.50
N GLU A 389 0.98 -12.03 17.32
CA GLU A 389 2.02 -13.02 17.59
C GLU A 389 1.99 -13.45 19.07
N ASP A 390 2.47 -14.67 19.34
CA ASP A 390 2.79 -15.13 20.69
C ASP A 390 4.11 -14.51 21.16
N GLU A 391 4.02 -13.37 21.84
CA GLU A 391 5.17 -12.59 22.36
C GLU A 391 6.07 -13.37 23.32
N VAL A 392 5.60 -14.48 23.89
CA VAL A 392 6.36 -15.27 24.86
C VAL A 392 7.27 -16.27 24.16
N ARG A 393 6.83 -16.79 23.00
CA ARG A 393 7.46 -17.94 22.34
C ARG A 393 8.04 -17.64 20.97
N ALA A 394 7.66 -16.53 20.33
CA ALA A 394 8.07 -16.18 18.98
C ALA A 394 9.01 -14.97 18.97
N GLU A 395 9.90 -14.93 17.98
CA GLU A 395 10.62 -13.70 17.65
C GLU A 395 9.69 -12.70 16.94
N PRO A 396 9.98 -11.37 17.02
CA PRO A 396 9.21 -10.38 16.28
C PRO A 396 9.26 -10.62 14.77
N ILE A 397 8.11 -10.57 14.11
CA ILE A 397 8.00 -10.69 12.65
C ILE A 397 8.80 -9.58 11.93
N ASP A 398 9.57 -9.93 10.89
CA ASP A 398 10.31 -8.97 10.08
C ASP A 398 9.34 -8.29 9.09
N LEU A 399 8.88 -7.08 9.42
CA LEU A 399 7.93 -6.32 8.60
C LEU A 399 8.68 -5.22 7.85
N ARG A 400 8.68 -5.28 6.52
CA ARG A 400 9.33 -4.31 5.64
C ARG A 400 8.29 -3.60 4.79
N ILE A 401 8.30 -2.29 4.79
CA ILE A 401 7.37 -1.46 4.02
C ILE A 401 8.20 -0.43 3.25
N THR A 402 8.15 -0.49 1.92
CA THR A 402 8.85 0.46 1.05
C THR A 402 7.92 1.04 0.01
N ASP A 403 8.11 2.30 -0.36
CA ASP A 403 7.43 2.92 -1.51
C ASP A 403 5.90 2.84 -1.39
N SER A 404 5.38 2.91 -0.17
CA SER A 404 4.00 2.51 0.14
C SER A 404 3.24 3.59 0.90
N VAL A 405 1.92 3.40 0.98
CA VAL A 405 1.05 4.14 1.90
C VAL A 405 0.48 3.19 2.94
N LEU A 406 0.57 3.57 4.20
CA LEU A 406 -0.08 2.87 5.30
C LEU A 406 -1.09 3.81 5.98
N ASP A 407 -2.37 3.52 5.80
CA ASP A 407 -3.47 4.43 6.15
C ASP A 407 -4.46 3.80 7.14
N ALA A 408 -4.52 4.35 8.34
CA ALA A 408 -5.49 3.99 9.36
C ALA A 408 -6.79 4.76 9.24
N THR A 409 -6.99 5.53 8.16
CA THR A 409 -8.14 6.41 7.89
C THR A 409 -8.29 7.61 8.83
N SER A 410 -7.42 7.72 9.83
CA SER A 410 -7.31 8.82 10.78
C SER A 410 -5.90 8.84 11.36
N LEU A 411 -5.38 10.05 11.66
CA LEU A 411 -4.06 10.22 12.26
C LEU A 411 -3.98 9.70 13.70
N GLU A 412 -5.13 9.57 14.38
CA GLU A 412 -5.25 9.10 15.77
C GLU A 412 -5.52 7.59 15.85
N GLN A 413 -5.75 6.92 14.73
CA GLN A 413 -5.95 5.48 14.69
C GLN A 413 -4.63 4.78 14.39
N ALA A 414 -4.41 3.61 14.98
CA ALA A 414 -3.19 2.86 14.71
C ALA A 414 -3.20 2.24 13.31
N ALA A 415 -2.21 2.61 12.51
CA ALA A 415 -1.90 2.05 11.21
C ALA A 415 -1.12 0.73 11.34
N LEU A 416 -0.32 0.58 12.41
CA LEU A 416 0.31 -0.68 12.79
C LEU A 416 0.15 -0.91 14.28
N SER A 417 -0.46 -2.03 14.68
CA SER A 417 -0.64 -2.38 16.10
C SER A 417 -0.95 -3.87 16.28
N ARG A 418 -1.05 -4.31 17.53
CA ARG A 418 -1.77 -5.55 17.87
C ARG A 418 -3.28 -5.37 17.61
N PRO A 419 -4.07 -6.45 17.42
CA PRO A 419 -5.52 -6.35 17.40
C PRO A 419 -6.06 -5.56 18.60
N GLY A 420 -6.98 -4.63 18.37
CA GLY A 420 -7.49 -3.70 19.39
C GLY A 420 -6.98 -2.26 19.27
N GLY A 421 -5.88 -2.03 18.54
CA GLY A 421 -5.47 -0.68 18.10
C GLY A 421 -4.52 0.08 19.02
N SER A 422 -4.50 -0.18 20.32
CA SER A 422 -3.68 0.58 21.28
C SER A 422 -2.38 -0.11 21.69
N GLU A 423 -2.26 -1.40 21.43
CA GLU A 423 -1.16 -2.24 21.92
C GLU A 423 -0.01 -2.37 20.90
N ILE A 424 1.19 -2.58 21.43
CA ILE A 424 2.43 -2.70 20.65
C ILE A 424 2.40 -3.98 19.83
N ALA A 425 2.54 -3.86 18.51
CA ALA A 425 2.73 -5.01 17.64
C ALA A 425 4.09 -5.66 17.91
N HIS A 426 4.13 -6.99 18.04
CA HIS A 426 5.36 -7.77 18.15
C HIS A 426 6.04 -7.92 16.78
N SER A 427 6.47 -6.79 16.21
CA SER A 427 7.11 -6.69 14.89
C SER A 427 8.43 -5.93 14.96
N ALA A 428 9.36 -6.30 14.08
CA ALA A 428 10.56 -5.53 13.79
C ALA A 428 10.38 -4.80 12.45
N LEU A 429 10.03 -3.52 12.52
CA LEU A 429 9.67 -2.70 11.38
C LEU A 429 10.91 -2.10 10.70
N THR A 430 10.96 -2.23 9.37
CA THR A 430 11.81 -1.43 8.46
C THR A 430 10.87 -0.68 7.52
N ILE A 431 10.99 0.64 7.45
CA ILE A 431 10.09 1.48 6.65
C ILE A 431 10.89 2.53 5.87
N VAL A 432 10.68 2.61 4.56
CA VAL A 432 11.46 3.45 3.66
C VAL A 432 10.52 4.12 2.65
N ARG A 433 10.70 5.41 2.34
CA ARG A 433 9.92 6.15 1.31
C ARG A 433 8.42 5.85 1.39
N THR A 434 7.88 6.02 2.58
CA THR A 434 6.50 5.60 2.91
C THR A 434 5.79 6.73 3.64
N THR A 435 4.52 6.94 3.28
CA THR A 435 3.64 7.88 3.98
C THR A 435 2.72 7.09 4.91
N VAL A 436 2.78 7.40 6.21
CA VAL A 436 1.95 6.78 7.24
C VAL A 436 0.91 7.76 7.74
N LEU A 437 -0.37 7.46 7.49
CA LEU A 437 -1.53 8.20 7.98
C LEU A 437 -2.13 7.44 9.17
N GLY A 438 -1.58 7.66 10.36
CA GLY A 438 -2.00 6.98 11.58
C GLY A 438 -0.85 6.67 12.51
N GLU A 439 -1.16 6.09 13.66
CA GLU A 439 -0.18 5.74 14.69
C GLU A 439 0.57 4.45 14.35
N ILE A 440 1.83 4.38 14.76
CA ILE A 440 2.67 3.18 14.63
C ILE A 440 3.03 2.68 16.02
N HIS A 441 2.55 1.48 16.37
CA HIS A 441 2.88 0.78 17.60
C HIS A 441 3.66 -0.49 17.27
N THR A 442 4.98 -0.48 17.47
CA THR A 442 5.86 -1.58 17.07
C THR A 442 6.92 -1.91 18.13
N HIS A 443 7.36 -3.16 18.17
CA HIS A 443 8.35 -3.63 19.13
C HIS A 443 9.72 -3.01 18.88
N VAL A 444 10.17 -3.00 17.61
CA VAL A 444 11.43 -2.40 17.16
C VAL A 444 11.19 -1.68 15.85
N LEU A 445 11.75 -0.47 15.71
CA LEU A 445 11.89 0.22 14.42
C LEU A 445 13.37 0.18 14.02
N ARG A 446 13.72 -0.78 13.16
CA ARG A 446 15.12 -1.01 12.72
C ARG A 446 15.63 0.16 11.90
N LEU A 447 14.83 0.63 10.95
CA LEU A 447 15.14 1.77 10.09
C LEU A 447 13.83 2.46 9.69
N GLY A 448 13.81 3.79 9.81
CA GLY A 448 12.86 4.67 9.15
C GLY A 448 13.63 5.66 8.27
N GLU A 449 13.42 5.66 6.97
CA GLU A 449 14.15 6.53 6.02
C GLU A 449 13.23 7.18 5.00
N ASN A 450 13.39 8.49 4.78
CA ASN A 450 12.62 9.25 3.77
C ASN A 450 11.10 9.10 3.94
N CYS A 451 10.62 8.92 5.18
CA CYS A 451 9.21 8.67 5.47
C CYS A 451 8.50 9.92 6.01
N ILE A 452 7.17 9.92 5.86
CA ILE A 452 6.28 10.82 6.59
C ILE A 452 5.52 10.00 7.62
N PHE A 453 5.79 10.23 8.91
CA PHE A 453 4.97 9.71 10.02
C PHE A 453 4.01 10.80 10.50
N ALA A 454 2.81 10.83 9.91
CA ALA A 454 1.82 11.86 10.21
C ALA A 454 1.12 11.65 11.56
N GLY A 455 0.97 10.39 12.00
CA GLY A 455 0.49 10.03 13.33
C GLY A 455 1.60 9.64 14.30
N HIS A 456 1.26 9.44 15.57
CA HIS A 456 2.25 9.18 16.62
C HIS A 456 2.96 7.84 16.43
N THR A 457 4.28 7.84 16.63
CA THR A 457 5.08 6.62 16.56
C THR A 457 5.55 6.22 17.95
N CYS A 458 5.15 5.04 18.42
CA CYS A 458 5.54 4.43 19.68
C CYS A 458 6.33 3.14 19.45
N VAL A 459 7.62 3.18 19.79
CA VAL A 459 8.54 2.03 19.68
C VAL A 459 8.92 1.54 21.07
N ALA A 460 8.75 0.23 21.32
CA ALA A 460 9.09 -0.36 22.63
C ALA A 460 10.61 -0.32 22.89
N ARG A 461 11.41 -0.88 21.99
CA ARG A 461 12.87 -0.98 22.12
C ARG A 461 13.59 0.09 21.30
N ARG A 462 13.69 1.29 21.89
CA ARG A 462 14.31 2.48 21.25
C ARG A 462 15.84 2.45 21.16
N GLN A 463 16.47 1.46 21.80
CA GLN A 463 17.93 1.28 21.78
C GLN A 463 18.43 0.67 20.46
N ILE A 464 17.52 0.17 19.63
CA ILE A 464 17.80 -0.52 18.38
C ILE A 464 17.21 0.31 17.24
N GLY A 465 18.01 0.54 16.19
CA GLY A 465 17.61 1.20 14.96
C GLY A 465 17.77 2.72 14.95
N CYS A 466 17.39 3.33 13.82
CA CYS A 466 17.42 4.78 13.62
C CYS A 466 16.24 5.27 12.77
N VAL A 467 15.93 6.56 12.89
CA VAL A 467 15.03 7.28 11.99
C VAL A 467 15.83 8.40 11.35
N ARG A 468 15.82 8.51 10.03
CA ARG A 468 16.63 9.50 9.30
C ARG A 468 15.88 10.11 8.13
N PHE A 469 16.07 11.42 7.88
CA PHE A 469 15.45 12.13 6.75
C PHE A 469 13.92 11.98 6.68
N CYS A 470 13.29 11.83 7.85
CA CYS A 470 11.84 11.65 7.98
C CYS A 470 11.21 12.89 8.62
N TYR A 471 9.94 13.10 8.32
CA TYR A 471 9.06 13.86 9.19
C TYR A 471 8.50 12.93 10.27
N VAL A 472 8.65 13.31 11.54
CA VAL A 472 8.07 12.58 12.67
C VAL A 472 7.25 13.55 13.51
N VAL A 473 5.95 13.26 13.67
CA VAL A 473 5.09 14.10 14.52
C VAL A 473 5.72 14.27 15.92
N PRO A 474 5.74 15.50 16.48
CA PRO A 474 6.26 15.75 17.82
C PRO A 474 5.70 14.79 18.87
N GLU A 475 6.44 14.60 19.96
CA GLU A 475 6.07 13.72 21.10
C GLU A 475 6.07 12.21 20.80
N SER A 476 6.34 11.81 19.54
CA SER A 476 6.58 10.41 19.19
C SER A 476 7.79 9.79 19.92
N ARG A 477 7.63 8.55 20.37
CA ARG A 477 8.65 7.75 21.06
C ARG A 477 9.40 6.85 20.06
N THR A 478 10.38 7.42 19.36
CA THR A 478 11.19 6.72 18.34
C THR A 478 12.60 6.36 18.87
N PRO A 479 13.36 5.52 18.13
CA PRO A 479 14.82 5.46 18.23
C PRO A 479 15.49 6.82 17.91
N ARG A 480 16.82 6.84 17.87
CA ARG A 480 17.60 8.04 17.55
C ARG A 480 17.19 8.60 16.19
N ARG A 481 16.92 9.91 16.17
CA ARG A 481 16.61 10.68 14.96
C ARG A 481 17.87 11.34 14.40
N TYR A 482 18.00 11.35 13.08
CA TYR A 482 19.10 11.97 12.35
C TYR A 482 18.54 12.78 11.19
N GLU A 483 18.83 14.08 11.13
CA GLU A 483 18.33 14.98 10.06
C GLU A 483 16.80 14.91 9.84
N CYS A 484 16.02 14.69 10.91
CA CYS A 484 14.57 14.62 10.84
C CYS A 484 13.90 15.99 11.00
N GLN A 485 12.69 16.13 10.44
CA GLN A 485 11.79 17.24 10.74
C GLN A 485 10.75 16.82 11.80
N PRO A 486 10.30 17.75 12.66
CA PRO A 486 10.69 19.17 12.75
C PRO A 486 11.96 19.45 13.57
N ASP A 487 12.74 18.42 13.97
CA ASP A 487 13.91 18.57 14.85
C ASP A 487 14.95 19.58 14.31
N LEU A 488 15.21 19.57 13.00
CA LEU A 488 16.11 20.53 12.35
C LEU A 488 15.54 21.95 12.34
N ALA A 489 14.26 22.11 11.99
CA ALA A 489 13.58 23.41 12.02
C ALA A 489 13.57 24.02 13.44
N GLU A 490 13.39 23.20 14.47
CA GLU A 490 13.49 23.62 15.88
C GLU A 490 14.91 24.08 16.23
N ARG A 491 15.94 23.30 15.85
CA ARG A 491 17.34 23.69 16.06
C ARG A 491 17.68 25.01 15.36
N ALA A 492 17.24 25.17 14.11
CA ALA A 492 17.45 26.40 13.36
C ALA A 492 16.75 27.61 14.01
N ALA A 493 15.52 27.42 14.51
CA ALA A 493 14.78 28.47 15.21
C ALA A 493 15.46 28.89 16.52
N LEU A 494 16.00 27.93 17.29
CA LEU A 494 16.72 28.20 18.53
C LEU A 494 18.04 28.93 18.29
N THR A 495 18.75 28.60 17.21
CA THR A 495 20.04 29.24 16.86
C THR A 495 19.88 30.73 16.51
N LYS A 496 18.68 31.13 16.06
CA LYS A 496 18.35 32.54 15.77
C LYS A 496 18.06 33.36 17.05
N LEU A 497 17.91 32.74 18.21
CA LEU A 497 17.68 33.43 19.47
C LEU A 497 19.00 33.92 20.09
N LEU A 498 18.91 34.99 20.87
CA LEU A 498 20.03 35.44 21.70
C LEU A 498 20.42 34.36 22.72
N PRO A 499 21.71 34.22 23.09
CA PRO A 499 22.13 33.24 24.10
C PRO A 499 21.42 33.39 25.46
N SER A 500 21.04 34.64 25.81
CA SER A 500 20.30 35.01 27.01
C SER A 500 18.79 34.79 26.94
N ALA A 501 18.27 34.23 25.84
CA ALA A 501 16.83 34.03 25.66
C ALA A 501 16.23 33.15 26.76
N SER A 502 15.06 33.56 27.26
CA SER A 502 14.39 32.86 28.35
C SER A 502 13.91 31.46 27.92
N PRO A 503 13.66 30.54 28.86
CA PRO A 503 13.05 29.24 28.55
C PRO A 503 11.71 29.39 27.81
N ASN A 504 10.92 30.42 28.12
CA ASN A 504 9.64 30.68 27.47
C ASN A 504 9.82 31.09 26.00
N ASP A 505 10.84 31.92 25.70
CA ASP A 505 11.14 32.32 24.32
C ASP A 505 11.59 31.13 23.48
N LYS A 506 12.41 30.24 24.05
CA LYS A 506 12.83 28.99 23.41
C LYS A 506 11.64 28.06 23.12
N SER A 507 10.73 27.91 24.08
CA SER A 507 9.50 27.13 23.89
C SER A 507 8.61 27.70 22.80
N ARG A 508 8.41 29.03 22.77
CA ARG A 508 7.63 29.71 21.72
C ARG A 508 8.27 29.54 20.34
N ALA A 509 9.59 29.64 20.23
CA ALA A 509 10.31 29.45 18.98
C ALA A 509 10.17 28.01 18.45
N ARG A 510 10.28 26.99 19.32
CA ARG A 510 10.02 25.59 18.97
C ARG A 510 8.59 25.38 18.51
N ALA A 511 7.60 25.87 19.26
CA ALA A 511 6.20 25.75 18.91
C ALA A 511 5.89 26.35 17.53
N ARG A 512 6.43 27.53 17.24
CA ARG A 512 6.30 28.19 15.93
C ARG A 512 6.97 27.40 14.80
N ALA A 513 8.14 26.80 15.06
CA ALA A 513 8.82 25.96 14.07
C ALA A 513 7.99 24.70 13.75
N ARG A 514 7.49 24.01 14.78
CA ARG A 514 6.61 22.83 14.65
C ARG A 514 5.33 23.12 13.89
N SER A 515 4.67 24.25 14.19
CA SER A 515 3.42 24.60 13.51
C SER A 515 3.63 24.92 12.03
N ARG A 516 4.81 25.45 11.67
CA ARG A 516 5.15 25.79 10.29
C ARG A 516 5.60 24.56 9.50
N VAL A 517 6.49 23.74 10.06
CA VAL A 517 7.08 22.58 9.40
C VAL A 517 6.26 21.35 9.74
N ARG A 518 5.23 21.11 8.92
CA ARG A 518 4.38 19.92 8.96
C ARG A 518 3.98 19.54 7.53
N PRO A 519 3.78 18.25 7.23
CA PRO A 519 3.32 17.81 5.93
C PRO A 519 2.00 18.49 5.60
N GLN A 520 1.90 19.01 4.38
CA GLN A 520 0.65 19.50 3.82
C GLN A 520 0.35 18.64 2.62
N LEU A 521 -0.76 17.90 2.69
CA LEU A 521 -1.20 16.98 1.64
C LEU A 521 -2.47 17.55 1.01
N ASN A 522 -2.61 17.43 -0.31
CA ASN A 522 -3.82 17.85 -1.03
C ASN A 522 -5.04 17.01 -0.62
N SER A 523 -4.83 15.73 -0.35
CA SER A 523 -5.85 14.84 0.24
C SER A 523 -5.23 13.77 1.12
N MET A 524 -5.96 13.40 2.17
CA MET A 524 -5.68 12.24 3.03
C MET A 524 -6.74 11.14 2.88
N ARG A 525 -7.69 11.29 1.96
CA ARG A 525 -8.77 10.32 1.73
C ARG A 525 -8.45 9.48 0.51
N TYR A 526 -8.32 8.17 0.71
CA TYR A 526 -8.20 7.23 -0.40
C TYR A 526 -9.46 7.30 -1.29
N GLY A 527 -9.27 7.26 -2.61
CA GLY A 527 -10.32 7.52 -3.61
C GLY A 527 -10.19 8.90 -4.28
N SER A 528 -9.52 9.86 -3.63
CA SER A 528 -9.18 11.14 -4.24
C SER A 528 -7.98 11.02 -5.18
N PRO A 529 -7.98 11.67 -6.37
CA PRO A 529 -6.85 11.64 -7.31
C PRO A 529 -5.53 12.19 -6.72
N ALA A 530 -5.64 13.18 -5.82
CA ALA A 530 -4.51 13.83 -5.15
C ALA A 530 -4.18 13.19 -3.79
N TYR A 531 -4.59 11.94 -3.57
CA TYR A 531 -4.35 11.21 -2.33
C TYR A 531 -2.85 11.12 -2.00
N CYS A 532 -2.51 11.55 -0.78
CA CYS A 532 -1.13 11.66 -0.27
C CYS A 532 -0.20 12.59 -1.07
N GLN A 533 -0.72 13.34 -2.06
CA GLN A 533 0.10 14.24 -2.85
C GLN A 533 0.50 15.45 -2.01
N GLY A 534 1.79 15.80 -1.99
CA GLY A 534 2.27 17.01 -1.35
C GLY A 534 1.62 18.26 -1.95
N ALA A 535 1.07 19.11 -1.09
CA ALA A 535 0.51 20.39 -1.53
C ALA A 535 1.62 21.32 -2.03
N LEU A 536 1.30 22.20 -2.99
CA LEU A 536 2.26 23.20 -3.49
C LEU A 536 2.79 24.13 -2.38
N GLY A 537 1.99 24.36 -1.33
CA GLY A 537 2.38 25.13 -0.14
C GLY A 537 3.11 24.32 0.94
N CYS A 538 3.42 23.05 0.69
CA CYS A 538 4.16 22.21 1.63
C CYS A 538 5.54 22.84 1.92
N PRO A 539 5.97 22.90 3.20
CA PRO A 539 7.27 23.48 3.54
C PRO A 539 8.43 22.81 2.80
N GLU A 540 9.39 23.59 2.32
CA GLU A 540 10.59 23.08 1.63
C GLU A 540 11.36 22.06 2.48
N GLU A 541 11.33 22.21 3.81
CA GLU A 541 11.94 21.26 4.73
C GLU A 541 11.39 19.83 4.62
N ILE A 542 10.21 19.66 4.02
CA ILE A 542 9.54 18.37 3.79
C ILE A 542 9.55 18.05 2.29
N ALA A 543 9.21 19.04 1.45
CA ALA A 543 9.19 18.88 0.00
C ALA A 543 10.58 18.58 -0.59
N ARG A 544 11.66 18.94 0.10
CA ARG A 544 13.06 18.62 -0.27
C ARG A 544 13.82 17.99 0.91
N GLY A 545 13.08 17.33 1.79
CA GLY A 545 13.57 16.88 3.08
C GLY A 545 14.26 15.52 3.07
N ALA A 546 14.16 14.78 1.97
CA ALA A 546 14.82 13.48 1.83
C ALA A 546 16.35 13.62 1.76
N ASP A 547 17.06 12.49 1.89
CA ASP A 547 18.53 12.44 1.88
C ASP A 547 19.17 12.96 0.58
N ASP A 548 18.45 12.87 -0.53
CA ASP A 548 18.82 13.31 -1.87
C ASP A 548 18.12 14.60 -2.32
N GLU A 549 17.55 15.34 -1.36
CA GLU A 549 16.74 16.55 -1.57
C GLU A 549 15.43 16.34 -2.34
N SER A 550 14.98 15.09 -2.51
CA SER A 550 13.62 14.78 -2.99
C SER A 550 12.57 15.02 -1.90
N GLU A 551 11.30 14.83 -2.27
CA GLU A 551 10.21 14.85 -1.32
C GLU A 551 10.27 13.65 -0.37
N MET A 552 9.88 13.87 0.90
CA MET A 552 9.70 12.78 1.85
C MET A 552 8.39 12.02 1.56
N GLY A 553 8.36 10.73 1.85
CA GLY A 553 7.16 9.89 1.78
C GLY A 553 7.07 9.06 0.51
N VAL A 554 5.85 8.65 0.18
CA VAL A 554 5.56 7.67 -0.88
C VAL A 554 5.93 8.14 -2.29
N PHE A 555 5.90 9.45 -2.55
CA PHE A 555 6.16 10.02 -3.88
C PHE A 555 7.60 10.48 -4.09
N HIS A 556 8.50 10.13 -3.17
CA HIS A 556 9.93 10.42 -3.26
C HIS A 556 10.54 10.12 -4.64
N ASP A 557 10.23 8.95 -5.21
CA ASP A 557 10.81 8.50 -6.48
C ASP A 557 10.17 9.16 -7.73
N LEU A 558 9.19 10.05 -7.56
CA LEU A 558 8.72 10.92 -8.65
C LEU A 558 9.70 12.07 -8.93
N PHE A 559 10.58 12.37 -7.97
CA PHE A 559 11.56 13.45 -8.04
C PHE A 559 10.94 14.80 -8.47
N GLN A 560 9.71 15.08 -8.03
CA GLN A 560 8.98 16.29 -8.42
C GLN A 560 9.76 17.58 -8.15
N PRO A 561 10.40 17.76 -6.98
CA PRO A 561 11.19 18.96 -6.70
C PRO A 561 12.35 19.13 -7.69
N GLN A 562 13.08 18.05 -7.97
CA GLN A 562 14.21 18.08 -8.90
C GLN A 562 13.76 18.30 -10.34
N ARG A 563 12.65 17.67 -10.77
CA ARG A 563 12.06 17.87 -12.10
C ARG A 563 11.61 19.31 -12.30
N ALA A 564 10.94 19.90 -11.31
CA ALA A 564 10.52 21.29 -11.34
C ALA A 564 11.72 22.25 -11.40
N LEU A 565 12.76 21.99 -10.60
CA LEU A 565 14.00 22.78 -10.61
C LEU A 565 14.72 22.71 -11.96
N ASN A 566 14.84 21.51 -12.54
CA ASN A 566 15.43 21.31 -13.85
C ASN A 566 14.63 22.01 -14.96
N LEU A 567 13.30 21.94 -14.91
CA LEU A 567 12.43 22.63 -15.85
C LEU A 567 12.60 24.15 -15.72
N ARG A 568 12.59 24.68 -14.50
CA ARG A 568 12.78 26.11 -14.23
C ARG A 568 14.12 26.61 -14.79
N ALA A 569 15.20 25.88 -14.56
CA ALA A 569 16.52 26.22 -15.08
C ALA A 569 16.54 26.30 -16.62
N ARG A 570 15.82 25.40 -17.30
CA ARG A 570 15.66 25.46 -18.77
C ARG A 570 14.78 26.61 -19.22
N LEU A 571 13.67 26.86 -18.55
CA LEU A 571 12.81 28.00 -18.88
C LEU A 571 13.58 29.32 -18.75
N ASP A 572 14.36 29.50 -17.68
CA ASP A 572 15.16 30.71 -17.48
C ASP A 572 16.21 30.91 -18.60
N GLU A 573 16.78 29.82 -19.14
CA GLU A 573 17.74 29.85 -20.24
C GLU A 573 17.09 30.23 -21.59
N PHE A 574 15.87 29.73 -21.85
CA PHE A 574 15.21 29.83 -23.16
C PHE A 574 14.08 30.87 -23.24
N THR A 575 13.77 31.57 -22.14
CA THR A 575 12.73 32.61 -22.14
C THR A 575 13.15 33.80 -23.00
N PRO A 576 12.39 34.17 -24.04
CA PRO A 576 12.70 35.33 -24.86
C PRO A 576 12.66 36.64 -24.05
N ALA A 577 13.49 37.61 -24.44
CA ALA A 577 13.53 38.92 -23.79
C ALA A 577 12.16 39.60 -23.82
N GLY A 578 11.71 40.07 -22.65
CA GLY A 578 10.41 40.74 -22.49
C GLY A 578 9.23 39.80 -22.24
N ILE A 579 9.46 38.49 -22.09
CA ILE A 579 8.45 37.50 -21.71
C ILE A 579 8.75 36.98 -20.29
N GLU A 580 7.70 36.60 -19.56
CA GLU A 580 7.79 35.88 -18.29
C GLU A 580 7.21 34.47 -18.47
N THR A 581 7.93 33.44 -18.03
CA THR A 581 7.46 32.05 -18.06
C THR A 581 7.23 31.52 -16.65
N GLY A 582 6.10 30.82 -16.48
CA GLY A 582 5.73 30.16 -15.23
C GLY A 582 5.47 28.66 -15.43
N ILE A 583 5.64 27.88 -14.36
CA ILE A 583 5.19 26.49 -14.31
C ILE A 583 3.81 26.50 -13.68
N ILE A 584 2.82 25.96 -14.40
CA ILE A 584 1.45 25.76 -13.91
C ILE A 584 1.30 24.28 -13.58
N TYR A 585 1.00 23.97 -12.32
CA TYR A 585 0.74 22.61 -11.89
C TYR A 585 -0.74 22.29 -12.12
N VAL A 586 -1.01 21.20 -12.83
CA VAL A 586 -2.34 20.62 -12.93
C VAL A 586 -2.50 19.69 -11.72
N THR A 587 -3.38 20.05 -10.80
CA THR A 587 -3.66 19.30 -9.55
C THR A 587 -5.01 18.64 -9.59
#